data_AF-A0A1G4XC12-F1
#
_entry.id   AF-A0A1G4XC12-F1
#
_cell.length_a   1.000
_cell.length_b   1.000
_cell.length_c   1.000
_cell.angle_alpha   90.00
_cell.angle_beta   90.00
_cell.angle_gamma   90.00
#
_symmetry.space_group_name_H-M   'P 1'
#
loop_
_entity.id
_entity.type
_entity.pdbx_description
1 polymer ?
#
loop_
_entity_poly.entity_id
_entity_poly.type
_entity_poly.pdbx_seq_one_letter_code
_entity_poly.pdbx_strand_id
1 'polypeptide(L)'
;MSMQFTEVDPVADGPLLHEWVTAERAVFWQMQGASLADVVAAYAEIDASPHHHAFLGRVDGEPVFLTERYDPAADPVSQVFEVEPGDVGMHLLVAPPAAPVPGFTLAVMRTVLAWLFDDPVVHRVVVEPDASNTAIHRLNARAGFVVQGEVELPTKRALLSTCTRDQFLASLREEVLR
;
A
#
# COMPACT_ATOMS: atom_id res chain seq x y z
N MET A 1 1.75 -17.73 13.81
CA MET A 1 1.25 -16.91 12.71
C MET A 1 2.41 -16.68 11.75
N SER A 2 2.42 -17.37 10.62
CA SER A 2 3.39 -17.13 9.55
C SER A 2 2.81 -16.11 8.58
N MET A 3 3.60 -15.11 8.21
CA MET A 3 3.22 -14.11 7.23
C MET A 3 4.10 -14.27 5.99
N GLN A 4 3.49 -14.27 4.81
CA GLN A 4 4.16 -14.49 3.54
C GLN A 4 3.75 -13.39 2.56
N PHE A 5 4.71 -12.98 1.73
CA PHE A 5 4.50 -12.08 0.60
C PHE A 5 4.88 -12.86 -0.65
N THR A 6 3.94 -13.05 -1.56
CA THR A 6 4.19 -13.66 -2.88
C THR A 6 3.88 -12.63 -3.94
N GLU A 7 4.71 -12.55 -4.98
CA GLU A 7 4.36 -11.77 -6.17
C GLU A 7 3.00 -12.22 -6.69
N VAL A 8 2.20 -11.26 -7.12
CA VAL A 8 0.88 -11.53 -7.71
C VAL A 8 1.07 -12.29 -9.02
N ASP A 9 0.39 -13.42 -9.16
CA ASP A 9 0.19 -14.04 -10.48
C ASP A 9 -1.08 -13.43 -11.09
N PRO A 10 -0.98 -12.62 -12.16
CA PRO A 10 -2.14 -11.91 -12.70
C PRO A 10 -3.27 -12.85 -13.12
N VAL A 11 -2.95 -14.05 -13.61
CA VAL A 11 -3.94 -15.02 -14.08
C VAL A 11 -4.54 -15.79 -12.92
N ALA A 12 -3.70 -16.30 -12.01
CA ALA A 12 -4.17 -17.13 -10.90
C ALA A 12 -4.85 -16.32 -9.79
N ASP A 13 -4.33 -15.14 -9.45
CA ASP A 13 -4.87 -14.28 -8.41
C ASP A 13 -5.91 -13.28 -8.93
N GLY A 14 -6.01 -13.09 -10.26
CA GLY A 14 -6.93 -12.15 -10.90
C GLY A 14 -8.37 -12.19 -10.41
N PRO A 15 -9.03 -13.36 -10.28
CA PRO A 15 -10.39 -13.45 -9.74
C PRO A 15 -10.52 -12.94 -8.29
N LEU A 16 -9.55 -13.23 -7.43
CA LEU A 16 -9.52 -12.76 -6.05
C LEU A 16 -9.31 -11.24 -6.01
N LEU A 17 -8.33 -10.75 -6.77
CA LEU A 17 -8.03 -9.32 -6.84
C LEU A 17 -9.20 -8.55 -7.41
N HIS A 18 -9.91 -9.07 -8.41
CA HIS A 18 -11.11 -8.45 -8.97
C HIS A 18 -12.18 -8.24 -7.90
N GLU A 19 -12.45 -9.22 -7.05
CA GLU A 19 -13.36 -9.06 -5.91
C GLU A 19 -12.91 -7.93 -4.96
N TRP A 20 -11.60 -7.82 -4.72
CA TRP A 20 -11.05 -6.90 -3.74
C TRP A 20 -11.00 -5.45 -4.23
N VAL A 21 -10.46 -5.22 -5.42
CA VAL A 21 -10.18 -3.88 -5.97
C VAL A 21 -11.43 -3.21 -6.52
N THR A 22 -12.46 -3.98 -6.86
CA THR A 22 -13.74 -3.44 -7.37
C THR A 22 -14.80 -3.26 -6.29
N ALA A 23 -14.54 -3.72 -5.06
CA ALA A 23 -15.48 -3.60 -3.95
C ALA A 23 -15.81 -2.13 -3.60
N GLU A 24 -17.01 -1.87 -3.08
CA GLU A 24 -17.45 -0.51 -2.70
C GLU A 24 -16.48 0.17 -1.72
N ARG A 25 -16.00 -0.57 -0.72
CA ARG A 25 -15.00 -0.08 0.26
C ARG A 25 -13.64 0.25 -0.35
N ALA A 26 -13.34 -0.28 -1.54
CA ALA A 26 -12.10 -0.04 -2.28
C ALA A 26 -12.25 1.12 -3.27
N VAL A 27 -13.23 2.02 -3.09
CA VAL A 27 -13.44 3.21 -3.94
C VAL A 27 -12.15 4.00 -4.21
N PHE A 28 -11.27 4.12 -3.22
CA PHE A 28 -9.99 4.83 -3.34
C PHE A 28 -8.90 4.07 -4.12
N TRP A 29 -9.13 2.79 -4.43
CA TRP A 29 -8.31 2.00 -5.36
C TRP A 29 -8.64 2.30 -6.83
N GLN A 30 -9.72 3.05 -7.08
CA GLN A 30 -10.10 3.56 -8.41
C GLN A 30 -10.35 2.49 -9.50
N MET A 31 -10.61 1.24 -9.10
CA MET A 31 -10.95 0.15 -10.04
C MET A 31 -12.43 -0.24 -10.00
N GLN A 32 -13.30 0.58 -9.41
CA GLN A 32 -14.74 0.30 -9.41
C GLN A 32 -15.26 0.21 -10.85
N GLY A 33 -16.04 -0.84 -11.13
CA GLY A 33 -16.58 -1.09 -12.46
C GLY A 33 -15.60 -1.75 -13.44
N ALA A 34 -14.34 -2.00 -13.06
CA ALA A 34 -13.42 -2.80 -13.85
C ALA A 34 -13.94 -4.22 -14.01
N SER A 35 -13.80 -4.78 -15.21
CA SER A 35 -14.04 -6.20 -15.45
C SER A 35 -12.87 -7.04 -14.92
N LEU A 36 -13.08 -8.36 -14.81
CA LEU A 36 -11.98 -9.28 -14.49
C LEU A 36 -10.83 -9.15 -15.50
N ALA A 37 -11.15 -8.97 -16.79
CA ALA A 37 -10.13 -8.81 -17.83
C ALA A 37 -9.31 -7.52 -17.63
N ASP A 38 -9.95 -6.42 -17.22
CA ASP A 38 -9.24 -5.16 -16.93
C ASP A 38 -8.30 -5.32 -15.73
N VAL A 39 -8.74 -6.05 -14.68
CA VAL A 39 -7.92 -6.32 -13.50
C VAL A 39 -6.72 -7.21 -13.83
N VAL A 40 -6.94 -8.30 -14.58
CA VAL A 40 -5.84 -9.19 -15.03
C VAL A 40 -4.85 -8.40 -15.89
N ALA A 41 -5.33 -7.54 -16.80
CA ALA A 41 -4.47 -6.71 -17.62
C ALA A 41 -3.64 -5.73 -16.79
N ALA A 42 -4.26 -5.03 -15.84
CA ALA A 42 -3.56 -4.08 -14.97
C ALA A 42 -2.45 -4.76 -14.14
N TYR A 43 -2.72 -5.93 -13.54
CA TYR A 43 -1.69 -6.65 -12.79
C TYR A 43 -0.63 -7.30 -13.69
N ALA A 44 -0.95 -7.63 -14.95
CA ALA A 44 0.05 -8.07 -15.92
C ALA A 44 0.99 -6.95 -16.36
N GLU A 45 0.50 -5.70 -16.42
CA GLU A 45 1.35 -4.53 -16.66
C GLU A 45 2.31 -4.28 -15.48
N ILE A 46 1.83 -4.47 -14.25
CA ILE A 46 2.68 -4.40 -13.04
C ILE A 46 3.71 -5.54 -13.04
N ASP A 47 3.30 -6.78 -13.31
CA ASP A 47 4.20 -7.95 -13.36
C ASP A 47 5.33 -7.77 -14.40
N ALA A 48 5.03 -7.12 -15.52
CA ALA A 48 6.02 -6.82 -16.56
C ALA A 48 6.91 -5.60 -16.24
N SER A 49 6.62 -4.84 -15.18
CA SER A 49 7.33 -3.61 -14.84
C SER A 49 8.61 -3.87 -14.05
N PRO A 50 9.74 -3.22 -14.40
CA PRO A 50 10.95 -3.25 -13.58
C PRO A 50 10.89 -2.28 -12.39
N HIS A 51 9.84 -1.46 -12.28
CA HIS A 51 9.75 -0.36 -11.31
C HIS A 51 8.51 -0.44 -10.41
N HIS A 52 7.61 -1.39 -10.62
CA HIS A 52 6.36 -1.52 -9.89
C HIS A 52 6.05 -2.99 -9.71
N HIS A 53 5.83 -3.42 -8.48
CA HIS A 53 5.59 -4.83 -8.14
C HIS A 53 4.38 -4.93 -7.22
N ALA A 54 3.51 -5.90 -7.47
CA ALA A 54 2.37 -6.21 -6.62
C ALA A 54 2.61 -7.52 -5.86
N PHE A 55 2.23 -7.54 -4.58
CA PHE A 55 2.39 -8.68 -3.70
C PHE A 55 1.08 -9.02 -3.01
N LEU A 56 0.75 -10.30 -3.02
CA LEU A 56 -0.34 -10.87 -2.24
C LEU A 56 0.21 -11.33 -0.88
N GLY A 57 -0.34 -10.74 0.16
CA GLY A 57 0.01 -11.01 1.54
C GLY A 57 -0.86 -12.09 2.16
N ARG A 58 -0.24 -13.11 2.74
CA ARG A 58 -0.92 -14.25 3.36
C ARG A 58 -0.61 -14.38 4.84
N VAL A 59 -1.63 -14.68 5.64
CA VAL A 59 -1.51 -15.02 7.06
C VAL A 59 -1.99 -16.45 7.25
N ASP A 60 -1.07 -17.31 7.71
CA ASP A 60 -1.32 -18.76 7.87
C ASP A 60 -1.90 -19.41 6.57
N GLY A 61 -1.44 -18.93 5.41
CA GLY A 61 -1.84 -19.40 4.07
C GLY A 61 -3.00 -18.63 3.43
N GLU A 62 -3.80 -17.94 4.23
CA GLU A 62 -4.98 -17.20 3.76
C GLU A 62 -4.60 -15.81 3.23
N PRO A 63 -5.03 -15.42 2.01
CA PRO A 63 -4.74 -14.11 1.47
C PRO A 63 -5.56 -13.03 2.20
N VAL A 64 -4.87 -12.02 2.71
CA VAL A 64 -5.47 -11.01 3.62
C VAL A 64 -5.20 -9.57 3.21
N PHE A 65 -4.25 -9.29 2.33
CA PHE A 65 -4.04 -7.96 1.77
C PHE A 65 -3.28 -8.04 0.45
N LEU A 66 -3.46 -7.01 -0.35
CA LEU A 66 -2.65 -6.67 -1.51
C LEU A 66 -1.78 -5.47 -1.13
N THR A 67 -0.49 -5.52 -1.45
CA THR A 67 0.39 -4.34 -1.37
C THR A 67 1.13 -4.18 -2.68
N GLU A 68 1.37 -2.92 -3.07
CA GLU A 68 2.23 -2.59 -4.20
C GLU A 68 3.47 -1.87 -3.68
N ARG A 69 4.62 -2.17 -4.27
CA ARG A 69 5.90 -1.50 -4.06
C ARG A 69 6.31 -0.90 -5.39
N TYR A 70 6.58 0.39 -5.43
CA TYR A 70 7.02 1.04 -6.66
C TYR A 70 8.20 1.99 -6.44
N ASP A 71 8.93 2.29 -7.50
CA ASP A 71 9.94 3.34 -7.55
C ASP A 71 9.23 4.69 -7.79
N PRO A 72 9.20 5.62 -6.81
CA PRO A 72 8.54 6.91 -6.99
C PRO A 72 9.13 7.75 -8.11
N ALA A 73 10.40 7.52 -8.49
CA ALA A 73 11.04 8.23 -9.61
C ALA A 73 10.47 7.83 -10.97
N ALA A 74 9.85 6.65 -11.07
CA ALA A 74 9.19 6.15 -12.27
C ALA A 74 7.66 6.37 -12.26
N ASP A 75 7.13 7.03 -11.23
CA ASP A 75 5.70 7.26 -11.01
C ASP A 75 5.33 8.75 -11.17
N PRO A 76 4.08 9.11 -11.52
CA PRO A 76 3.63 10.50 -11.61
C PRO A 76 3.91 11.35 -10.36
N VAL A 77 4.05 10.73 -9.17
CA VAL A 77 4.42 11.44 -7.94
C VAL A 77 5.75 12.20 -8.07
N SER A 78 6.69 11.73 -8.89
CA SER A 78 7.97 12.42 -9.16
C SER A 78 7.83 13.83 -9.75
N GLN A 79 6.67 14.15 -10.34
CA GLN A 79 6.41 15.47 -10.92
C GLN A 79 6.02 16.51 -9.87
N VAL A 80 5.59 16.07 -8.69
CA VAL A 80 5.03 16.92 -7.62
C VAL A 80 5.75 16.75 -6.28
N PHE A 81 6.70 15.83 -6.21
CA PHE A 81 7.46 15.49 -5.02
C PHE A 81 8.93 15.24 -5.38
N GLU A 82 9.84 15.79 -4.56
CA GLU A 82 11.28 15.55 -4.73
C GLU A 82 11.63 14.15 -4.20
N VAL A 83 11.78 13.21 -5.14
CA VAL A 83 12.17 11.84 -4.85
C VAL A 83 13.66 11.79 -4.49
N GLU A 84 13.98 11.16 -3.36
CA GLU A 84 15.34 10.98 -2.87
C GLU A 84 15.81 9.52 -3.08
N PRO A 85 17.13 9.28 -3.20
CA PRO A 85 17.66 7.93 -3.22
C PRO A 85 17.20 7.10 -2.00
N GLY A 86 16.65 5.92 -2.27
CA GLY A 86 16.11 5.02 -1.25
C GLY A 86 14.66 5.32 -0.84
N ASP A 87 13.99 6.22 -1.56
CA ASP A 87 12.54 6.33 -1.52
C ASP A 87 11.88 5.10 -2.17
N VAL A 88 10.82 4.60 -1.54
CA VAL A 88 9.96 3.55 -2.08
C VAL A 88 8.51 3.94 -1.90
N GLY A 89 7.73 3.82 -2.97
CA GLY A 89 6.29 4.03 -2.96
C GLY A 89 5.54 2.79 -2.48
N MET A 90 4.39 3.00 -1.82
CA MET A 90 3.54 1.91 -1.35
C MET A 90 2.05 2.18 -1.60
N HIS A 91 1.34 1.17 -2.07
CA HIS A 91 -0.12 1.08 -1.96
C HIS A 91 -0.52 -0.14 -1.12
N LEU A 92 -1.64 -0.04 -0.39
CA LEU A 92 -2.13 -1.12 0.48
C LEU A 92 -3.66 -1.23 0.42
N LEU A 93 -4.14 -2.43 0.13
CA LEU A 93 -5.55 -2.81 0.23
C LEU A 93 -5.68 -4.04 1.13
N VAL A 94 -6.46 -3.94 2.20
CA VAL A 94 -6.75 -5.08 3.08
C VAL A 94 -8.03 -5.78 2.60
N ALA A 95 -7.96 -7.10 2.54
CA ALA A 95 -9.08 -7.96 2.18
C ALA A 95 -10.30 -7.67 3.08
N PRO A 96 -11.53 -7.87 2.58
CA PRO A 96 -12.70 -7.80 3.43
C PRO A 96 -12.56 -8.85 4.55
N PRO A 97 -12.61 -8.46 5.83
CA PRO A 97 -12.54 -9.45 6.88
C PRO A 97 -13.87 -10.22 6.96
N ALA A 98 -13.81 -11.54 7.13
CA ALA A 98 -15.00 -12.35 7.41
C ALA A 98 -15.71 -11.91 8.71
N ALA A 99 -14.94 -11.44 9.69
CA ALA A 99 -15.42 -10.79 10.90
C ALA A 99 -14.47 -9.64 11.28
N PRO A 100 -14.97 -8.46 11.73
CA PRO A 100 -14.11 -7.35 12.11
C PRO A 100 -13.13 -7.74 13.22
N VAL A 101 -11.84 -7.57 12.95
CA VAL A 101 -10.76 -7.74 13.95
C VAL A 101 -10.20 -6.36 14.28
N PRO A 102 -10.40 -5.86 15.52
CA PRO A 102 -9.87 -4.55 15.92
C PRO A 102 -8.37 -4.44 15.70
N GLY A 103 -7.92 -3.35 15.06
CA GLY A 103 -6.50 -3.08 14.82
C GLY A 103 -5.86 -3.86 13.68
N PHE A 104 -6.59 -4.76 13.00
CA PHE A 104 -6.01 -5.62 11.96
C PHE A 104 -5.36 -4.85 10.81
N THR A 105 -6.04 -3.85 10.25
CA THR A 105 -5.47 -3.03 9.16
C THR A 105 -4.18 -2.32 9.56
N LEU A 106 -4.08 -1.83 10.80
CA LEU A 106 -2.84 -1.21 11.27
C LEU A 106 -1.73 -2.24 11.45
N ALA A 107 -2.05 -3.44 11.95
CA ALA A 107 -1.09 -4.53 12.04
C ALA A 107 -0.55 -4.89 10.66
N VAL A 108 -1.42 -5.05 9.65
CA VAL A 108 -1.01 -5.28 8.26
C VAL A 108 -0.12 -4.16 7.74
N MET A 109 -0.53 -2.90 7.89
CA MET A 109 0.26 -1.73 7.44
C MET A 109 1.66 -1.72 8.04
N ARG A 110 1.80 -2.03 9.33
CA ARG A 110 3.11 -2.10 9.99
C ARG A 110 3.93 -3.29 9.54
N THR A 111 3.31 -4.43 9.24
CA THR A 111 4.07 -5.54 8.66
C THR A 111 4.59 -5.20 7.27
N VAL A 112 3.78 -4.52 6.43
CA VAL A 112 4.24 -4.05 5.12
C VAL A 112 5.41 -3.09 5.28
N LEU A 113 5.32 -2.11 6.19
CA LEU A 113 6.43 -1.20 6.48
C LEU A 113 7.67 -1.94 6.98
N ALA A 114 7.51 -2.89 7.91
CA ALA A 114 8.62 -3.69 8.41
C ALA A 114 9.30 -4.48 7.28
N TRP A 115 8.51 -5.08 6.38
CA TRP A 115 9.00 -5.79 5.21
C TRP A 115 9.74 -4.84 4.24
N LEU A 116 9.20 -3.66 3.96
CA LEU A 116 9.88 -2.65 3.12
C LEU A 116 11.21 -2.19 3.73
N PHE A 117 11.25 -1.96 5.04
CA PHE A 117 12.46 -1.51 5.74
C PHE A 117 13.48 -2.60 6.05
N ASP A 118 13.15 -3.88 5.82
CA ASP A 118 14.10 -5.01 5.90
C ASP A 118 15.20 -4.88 4.84
N ASP A 119 14.87 -4.26 3.69
CA ASP A 119 15.86 -3.81 2.74
C ASP A 119 16.61 -2.57 3.29
N PRO A 120 17.92 -2.66 3.56
CA PRO A 120 18.69 -1.56 4.14
C PRO A 120 18.77 -0.33 3.23
N VAL A 121 18.54 -0.48 1.92
CA VAL A 121 18.57 0.65 0.97
C VAL A 121 17.31 1.51 1.02
N VAL A 122 16.24 1.00 1.63
CA VAL A 122 15.01 1.76 1.83
C VAL A 122 15.18 2.68 3.03
N HIS A 123 15.13 3.98 2.76
CA HIS A 123 15.30 5.04 3.77
C HIS A 123 13.96 5.66 4.15
N ARG A 124 13.05 5.77 3.18
CA ARG A 124 11.77 6.48 3.35
C ARG A 124 10.71 5.85 2.44
N VAL A 125 9.52 5.64 3.02
CA VAL A 125 8.35 5.13 2.30
C VAL A 125 7.44 6.32 1.97
N VAL A 126 6.98 6.40 0.73
CA VAL A 126 6.10 7.46 0.20
C VAL A 126 4.72 6.88 -0.04
N VAL A 127 3.68 7.61 0.37
CA VAL A 127 2.27 7.28 0.09
C VAL A 127 1.50 8.51 -0.35
N GLU A 128 0.55 8.32 -1.25
CA GLU A 128 -0.26 9.39 -1.85
C GLU A 128 -1.78 9.10 -1.77
N PRO A 129 -2.32 8.77 -0.58
CA PRO A 129 -3.76 8.52 -0.45
C PRO A 129 -4.59 9.73 -0.85
N ASP A 130 -5.77 9.48 -1.43
CA ASP A 130 -6.76 10.52 -1.74
C ASP A 130 -6.99 11.44 -0.53
N ALA A 131 -6.99 12.76 -0.75
CA ALA A 131 -7.10 13.75 0.31
C ALA A 131 -8.38 13.59 1.15
N SER A 132 -9.45 13.04 0.57
CA SER A 132 -10.71 12.78 1.27
C SER A 132 -10.73 11.46 2.08
N ASN A 133 -9.74 10.57 1.91
CA ASN A 133 -9.65 9.31 2.64
C ASN A 133 -9.12 9.51 4.08
N THR A 134 -9.91 10.19 4.91
CA THR A 134 -9.51 10.51 6.30
C THR A 134 -9.25 9.27 7.17
N ALA A 135 -9.79 8.10 6.80
CA ALA A 135 -9.55 6.85 7.50
C ALA A 135 -8.11 6.37 7.31
N ILE A 136 -7.60 6.35 6.07
CA ILE A 136 -6.21 5.95 5.82
C ILE A 136 -5.22 6.99 6.37
N HIS A 137 -5.54 8.28 6.36
CA HIS A 137 -4.69 9.32 6.95
C HIS A 137 -4.46 9.09 8.45
N ARG A 138 -5.50 8.70 9.19
CA ARG A 138 -5.38 8.34 10.62
C ARG A 138 -4.55 7.07 10.82
N LEU A 139 -4.67 6.09 9.92
CA LEU A 139 -3.86 4.86 9.99
C LEU A 139 -2.39 5.14 9.69
N ASN A 140 -2.11 5.91 8.64
CA ASN A 140 -0.78 6.35 8.25
C ASN A 140 -0.10 7.08 9.42
N ALA A 141 -0.78 8.04 10.04
CA ALA A 141 -0.23 8.75 11.21
C ALA A 141 0.12 7.78 12.36
N ARG A 142 -0.71 6.76 12.64
CA ARG A 142 -0.43 5.74 13.66
C ARG A 142 0.72 4.79 13.30
N ALA A 143 1.03 4.66 12.01
CA ALA A 143 2.14 3.87 11.50
C ALA A 143 3.45 4.68 11.36
N GLY A 144 3.43 5.97 11.70
CA GLY A 144 4.61 6.84 11.70
C GLY A 144 4.73 7.76 10.49
N PHE A 145 3.76 7.76 9.56
CA PHE A 145 3.80 8.68 8.43
C PHE A 145 3.59 10.14 8.86
N VAL A 146 4.34 11.04 8.23
CA VAL A 146 4.28 12.49 8.37
C VAL A 146 3.83 13.11 7.06
N VAL A 147 2.79 13.95 7.14
CA VAL A 147 2.24 14.68 5.99
C VAL A 147 3.27 15.68 5.45
N GLN A 148 3.48 15.65 4.13
CA GLN A 148 4.32 16.62 3.42
C GLN A 148 3.48 17.73 2.77
N GLY A 149 2.25 17.42 2.34
CA GLY A 149 1.32 18.39 1.77
C GLY A 149 0.25 17.76 0.88
N GLU A 150 -0.71 18.57 0.44
CA GLU A 150 -1.62 18.18 -0.63
C GLU A 150 -0.95 18.39 -2.00
N VAL A 151 -1.11 17.43 -2.90
CA VAL A 151 -0.59 17.46 -4.26
C VAL A 151 -1.67 17.05 -5.27
N GLU A 152 -1.57 17.55 -6.50
CA GLU A 152 -2.46 17.17 -7.59
C GLU A 152 -1.79 16.09 -8.44
N LEU A 153 -2.42 14.91 -8.53
CA LEU A 153 -2.01 13.80 -9.37
C LEU A 153 -3.04 13.59 -10.49
N PRO A 154 -2.68 12.90 -11.60
CA PRO A 154 -3.57 12.76 -12.75
C PRO A 154 -4.98 12.24 -12.44
N THR A 155 -5.13 11.42 -11.40
CA THR A 155 -6.39 10.77 -11.04
C THR A 155 -7.02 11.27 -9.75
N LYS A 156 -6.34 12.08 -8.94
CA LYS A 156 -6.83 12.52 -7.62
C LYS A 156 -6.03 13.69 -7.05
N ARG A 157 -6.65 14.41 -6.11
CA ARG A 157 -5.92 15.23 -5.14
C ARG A 157 -5.48 14.35 -3.98
N ALA A 158 -4.19 14.23 -3.75
CA ALA A 158 -3.61 13.34 -2.75
C ALA A 158 -3.06 14.11 -1.55
N LEU A 159 -3.08 13.50 -0.37
CA LEU A 159 -2.36 13.98 0.81
C LEU A 159 -1.05 13.21 0.93
N LEU A 160 0.00 13.72 0.29
CA LEU A 160 1.30 13.08 0.25
C LEU A 160 1.90 13.02 1.65
N SER A 161 2.32 11.82 2.04
CA SER A 161 2.93 11.56 3.34
C SER A 161 4.15 10.65 3.17
N THR A 162 5.12 10.80 4.06
CA THR A 162 6.33 9.97 4.07
C THR A 162 6.58 9.37 5.44
N CYS A 163 7.22 8.21 5.49
CA CYS A 163 7.62 7.55 6.74
C CYS A 163 9.07 7.11 6.61
N THR A 164 9.94 7.55 7.50
CA THR A 164 11.31 7.03 7.62
C THR A 164 11.37 5.83 8.55
N ARG A 165 12.44 5.04 8.47
CA ARG A 165 12.66 3.92 9.40
C ARG A 165 12.57 4.34 10.87
N ASP A 166 13.13 5.49 11.23
CA ASP A 166 13.10 5.99 12.61
C ASP A 166 11.70 6.40 13.06
N GLN A 167 10.92 7.03 12.17
CA GLN A 167 9.52 7.38 12.44
C GLN A 167 8.66 6.13 12.62
N PHE A 168 8.83 5.14 11.76
CA PHE A 168 8.16 3.84 11.89
C PHE A 168 8.50 3.18 13.24
N LEU A 169 9.78 3.06 13.59
CA LEU A 169 10.22 2.47 14.86
C LEU A 169 9.72 3.25 16.08
N ALA A 170 9.63 4.57 16.00
CA ALA A 170 9.04 5.40 17.05
C ALA A 170 7.55 5.09 17.25
N SER A 171 6.79 4.94 16.16
CA SER A 171 5.36 4.61 16.21
C SER A 171 5.06 3.27 16.89
N LEU A 172 6.00 2.31 16.85
CA LEU A 172 5.88 1.02 17.54
C LEU A 172 6.08 1.17 19.06
N ARG A 173 6.97 2.06 19.49
CA ARG A 173 7.26 2.29 20.92
C ARG A 173 6.14 3.03 21.63
N GLU A 174 5.52 4.00 20.96
CA GLU A 174 4.44 4.80 21.54
C GLU A 174 3.19 3.98 21.87
N GLU A 175 2.96 2.88 21.14
CA GLU A 175 1.79 2.03 21.39
C GLU A 175 2.01 1.02 22.52
N VAL A 176 3.25 0.56 22.75
CA VAL A 176 3.59 -0.28 23.91
C VAL A 176 3.39 0.48 25.23
N LEU A 177 3.43 1.82 25.18
CA LEU A 177 3.24 2.71 26.34
C LEU A 177 1.78 3.12 26.58
N ARG A 178 0.82 2.68 25.76
CA ARG A 178 -0.62 2.97 25.90
C ARG A 178 -1.38 1.74 26.38
#